data_AF-A0A2E3FPW9-F1
#
_entry.id   AF-A0A2E3FPW9-F1
#
_cell.length_a   1.000
_cell.length_b   1.000
_cell.length_c   1.000
_cell.angle_alpha   90.00
_cell.angle_beta   90.00
_cell.angle_gamma   90.00
#
_symmetry.space_group_name_H-M   'P 1'
#
loop_
_entity.id
_entity.type
_entity.pdbx_description
1 polymer ?
#
loop_
_entity_poly.entity_id
_entity_poly.type
_entity_poly.pdbx_seq_one_letter_code
_entity_poly.pdbx_strand_id
1 'polypeptide(L)'
;MNARIKNLGEDGISMAFCTNCGQMQADGTKFCRFCGSQQPGEQLIARLRMEAEAIRFQTQQIQAQRMQGMNYNQQQNQQRRW
;
A
#
# COMPACT_ATOMS: atom_id res chain seq x y z
N MET A 1 9.20 37.40 -20.23
CA MET A 1 8.37 36.17 -20.27
C MET A 1 9.21 35.05 -19.71
N ASN A 2 9.21 34.88 -18.39
CA ASN A 2 10.13 33.94 -17.75
C ASN A 2 9.41 32.59 -17.66
N ALA A 3 9.76 31.69 -18.58
CA ALA A 3 9.29 30.32 -18.59
C ALA A 3 9.70 29.65 -17.27
N ARG A 4 8.71 29.39 -16.42
CA ARG A 4 8.85 28.67 -15.17
C ARG A 4 9.29 27.25 -15.53
N ILE A 5 10.57 26.94 -15.30
CA ILE A 5 11.09 25.58 -15.30
C ILE A 5 10.22 24.79 -14.32
N LYS A 6 9.28 23.99 -14.82
CA LYS A 6 8.57 23.01 -14.00
C LYS A 6 9.52 21.84 -13.88
N ASN A 7 10.21 21.74 -12.75
CA ASN A 7 10.96 20.54 -12.38
C ASN A 7 9.99 19.35 -12.41
N LEU A 8 10.13 18.49 -13.41
CA LEU A 8 9.37 17.25 -13.56
C LEU A 8 9.89 16.20 -12.57
N GLY A 9 9.80 16.47 -11.26
CA GLY A 9 10.41 15.61 -10.24
C GLY A 9 10.06 15.87 -8.78
N GLU A 10 9.10 16.75 -8.48
CA GLU A 10 8.66 17.04 -7.09
C GLU A 10 7.31 16.40 -6.74
N ASP A 11 6.64 15.78 -7.72
CA ASP A 11 5.41 15.02 -7.51
C ASP A 11 5.81 13.58 -7.15
N GLY A 12 5.41 13.07 -5.99
CA GLY A 12 5.56 11.66 -5.61
C GLY A 12 4.74 10.72 -6.50
N ILE A 13 5.08 10.64 -7.79
CA ILE A 13 4.37 9.88 -8.81
C ILE A 13 4.61 8.40 -8.54
N SER A 14 3.75 7.83 -7.72
CA SER A 14 3.58 6.39 -7.63
C SER A 14 3.10 5.82 -8.97
N MET A 15 3.40 4.56 -9.28
CA MET A 15 2.90 3.89 -10.47
C MET A 15 1.62 3.14 -10.15
N ALA A 16 0.64 3.19 -11.06
CA ALA A 16 -0.63 2.49 -10.93
C ALA A 16 -0.98 1.76 -12.23
N PHE A 17 -1.76 0.69 -12.10
CA PHE A 17 -2.30 -0.04 -13.23
C PHE A 17 -3.73 0.39 -13.51
N CYS A 18 -4.08 0.55 -14.79
CA CYS A 18 -5.45 0.82 -15.19
C CYS A 18 -6.38 -0.32 -14.75
N THR A 19 -7.45 0.01 -14.03
CA THR A 19 -8.44 -0.97 -13.54
C THR A 19 -9.29 -1.60 -14.65
N ASN A 20 -9.19 -1.09 -15.89
CA ASN A 20 -9.96 -1.58 -17.03
C ASN A 20 -9.10 -2.36 -18.04
N CYS A 21 -7.91 -1.85 -18.39
CA CYS A 21 -7.06 -2.47 -19.43
C CYS A 21 -5.72 -2.99 -18.90
N GLY A 22 -5.42 -2.82 -17.61
CA GLY A 22 -4.21 -3.34 -16.96
C GLY A 22 -2.90 -2.65 -17.36
N GLN A 23 -2.96 -1.59 -18.18
CA GLN A 23 -1.74 -0.87 -18.58
C GLN A 23 -1.17 -0.02 -17.45
N MET A 24 0.15 0.00 -17.34
CA MET A 24 0.87 0.78 -16.34
C MET A 24 0.92 2.27 -16.71
N GLN A 25 0.61 3.12 -15.75
CA GLN A 25 0.60 4.57 -15.91
C GLN A 25 0.98 5.27 -14.60
N ALA A 26 1.22 6.57 -14.69
CA ALA A 26 1.36 7.42 -13.52
C ALA A 26 0.09 7.35 -12.66
N ASP A 27 0.27 7.29 -11.36
CA ASP A 27 -0.82 7.40 -10.41
C ASP A 27 -1.44 8.80 -10.43
N GLY A 28 -2.71 8.91 -10.02
CA GLY A 28 -3.45 10.17 -10.02
C GLY A 28 -3.93 10.64 -11.41
N THR A 29 -3.64 9.90 -12.50
CA THR A 29 -4.23 10.22 -13.81
C THR A 29 -5.74 10.02 -13.76
N LYS A 30 -6.52 10.98 -14.28
CA LYS A 30 -7.99 10.89 -14.28
C LYS A 30 -8.54 9.94 -15.35
N PHE A 31 -7.77 9.71 -16.41
CA PHE A 31 -8.15 8.86 -17.55
C PHE A 31 -6.96 8.00 -17.97
N CYS A 32 -7.22 6.76 -18.37
CA CYS A 32 -6.19 5.89 -18.93
C CYS A 32 -5.72 6.42 -20.28
N ARG A 33 -4.42 6.65 -20.42
CA ARG A 33 -3.80 7.09 -21.70
C ARG A 33 -3.89 6.05 -22.83
N PHE A 34 -4.25 4.81 -22.52
CA PHE A 34 -4.30 3.71 -23.49
C PHE A 34 -5.73 3.35 -23.91
N CYS A 35 -6.66 3.20 -22.96
CA CYS A 35 -8.04 2.80 -23.25
C CYS A 35 -9.09 3.89 -23.00
N GLY A 36 -8.69 5.06 -22.50
CA GLY A 36 -9.60 6.18 -22.24
C GLY A 36 -10.52 6.02 -21.03
N SER A 37 -10.47 4.89 -20.31
CA SER A 37 -11.32 4.67 -19.15
C SER A 37 -11.00 5.65 -18.02
N GLN A 38 -12.05 6.16 -17.37
CA GLN A 38 -11.89 7.01 -16.19
C GLN A 38 -11.28 6.20 -15.05
N GLN A 39 -10.25 6.76 -14.43
CA GLN A 39 -9.57 6.17 -13.29
C GLN A 39 -10.22 6.64 -11.97
N PRO A 40 -10.02 5.90 -10.87
CA PRO A 40 -10.50 6.32 -9.56
C PRO A 40 -9.92 7.68 -9.16
N GLY A 41 -10.75 8.53 -8.55
CA GLY A 41 -10.31 9.84 -8.09
C GLY A 41 -9.35 9.77 -6.91
N GLU A 42 -8.55 10.82 -6.73
CA GLU A 42 -7.49 10.93 -5.73
C GLU A 42 -7.96 10.65 -4.29
N GLN A 43 -9.14 11.16 -3.91
CA GLN A 43 -9.75 10.92 -2.60
C GLN A 43 -9.93 9.42 -2.31
N LEU A 44 -10.42 8.66 -3.29
CA LEU A 44 -10.63 7.23 -3.15
C LEU A 44 -9.30 6.49 -3.07
N ILE A 45 -8.34 6.86 -3.93
CA ILE A 45 -6.98 6.28 -3.92
C ILE A 45 -6.30 6.51 -2.57
N ALA A 46 -6.37 7.73 -2.03
CA ALA A 46 -5.81 8.07 -0.73
C ALA A 46 -6.44 7.22 0.40
N ARG A 47 -7.77 7.08 0.40
CA ARG A 47 -8.47 6.23 1.37
C ARG A 47 -8.01 4.77 1.30
N LEU A 48 -7.95 4.21 0.09
CA LEU A 48 -7.53 2.83 -0.12
C LEU A 48 -6.07 2.59 0.31
N ARG A 49 -5.19 3.59 0.14
CA ARG A 49 -3.80 3.52 0.62
C ARG A 49 -3.72 3.48 2.14
N MET A 50 -4.47 4.35 2.82
CA MET A 50 -4.55 4.35 4.28
C MET A 50 -5.10 3.02 4.80
N GLU A 51 -6.14 2.48 4.16
CA GLU A 51 -6.72 1.18 4.52
C GLU A 51 -5.70 0.05 4.32
N ALA A 52 -4.99 0.02 3.19
CA ALA A 52 -3.96 -0.98 2.94
C ALA A 52 -2.82 -0.92 3.97
N GLU A 53 -2.40 0.27 4.40
CA GLU A 53 -1.40 0.44 5.45
C GLU A 53 -1.92 -0.06 6.81
N ALA A 54 -3.17 0.28 7.17
CA ALA A 54 -3.80 -0.20 8.40
C ALA A 54 -3.86 -1.74 8.45
N ILE A 55 -4.22 -2.39 7.35
CA ILE A 55 -4.26 -3.86 7.24
C ILE A 55 -2.86 -4.47 7.43
N ARG A 56 -1.83 -3.87 6.83
CA ARG A 56 -0.43 -4.32 6.98
C ARG A 56 0.01 -4.24 8.44
N PHE A 57 -0.29 -3.12 9.10
CA PHE A 57 0.03 -2.91 10.51
C PHE A 57 -0.71 -3.89 11.42
N GLN A 58 -2.01 -4.10 11.19
CA GLN A 58 -2.81 -5.05 11.96
C GLN A 58 -2.26 -6.48 11.82
N THR A 59 -1.97 -6.90 10.60
CA THR A 59 -1.43 -8.24 10.32
C THR A 59 -0.09 -8.45 11.01
N GLN A 60 0.77 -7.44 11.01
CA GLN A 60 2.06 -7.48 11.70
C GLN A 60 1.89 -7.67 13.22
N GLN A 61 0.94 -6.95 13.85
CA GLN A 61 0.65 -7.12 15.28
C GLN A 61 0.11 -8.51 15.63
N ILE A 62 -0.80 -9.04 14.81
CA ILE A 62 -1.35 -10.40 15.00
C ILE A 62 -0.23 -11.44 14.92
N GLN A 63 0.66 -11.30 13.94
CA GLN A 63 1.82 -12.19 13.81
C GLN A 63 2.74 -12.10 15.03
N ALA A 64 2.99 -10.90 15.55
CA ALA A 64 3.81 -10.69 16.74
C ALA A 64 3.17 -11.33 17.99
N GLN A 65 1.87 -11.13 18.22
CA GLN A 65 1.15 -11.78 19.33
C GLN A 65 1.19 -13.30 19.21
N ARG A 66 0.98 -13.84 18.00
CA ARG A 66 1.02 -15.28 17.76
C ARG A 66 2.41 -15.87 18.05
N MET A 67 3.48 -15.18 17.67
CA MET A 67 4.84 -15.62 17.99
C MET A 67 5.14 -15.58 19.50
N GLN A 68 4.67 -14.54 20.19
CA GLN A 68 4.82 -14.45 21.65
C GLN A 68 4.10 -15.60 22.37
N GLY A 69 2.87 -15.91 21.97
CA GLY A 69 2.10 -17.03 22.54
C GLY A 69 2.77 -18.40 22.31
N MET A 70 3.33 -18.63 21.11
CA MET A 70 4.07 -19.87 20.84
C MET A 70 5.34 -19.98 21.68
N ASN A 71 6.09 -18.89 21.86
CA ASN A 71 7.30 -18.89 22.67
C ASN A 71 7.00 -19.17 24.15
N TYR A 72 5.98 -18.52 24.72
CA TYR A 72 5.57 -18.74 26.11
C TYR A 72 5.13 -20.19 26.36
N ASN A 73 4.32 -20.77 25.47
CA ASN A 73 3.87 -22.16 25.62
C ASN A 73 5.03 -23.16 25.51
N GLN A 74 5.97 -22.94 24.58
CA GLN A 74 7.16 -23.76 24.44
C GLN A 74 8.07 -23.69 25.69
N GLN A 75 8.24 -22.50 26.27
CA GLN A 75 9.05 -22.32 27.47
C GLN A 75 8.40 -23.01 28.69
N GLN A 76 7.07 -22.93 28.83
CA GLN A 76 6.36 -23.60 29.91
C GLN A 76 6.44 -25.14 29.80
N ASN A 77 6.35 -25.69 28.59
CA ASN A 77 6.47 -27.15 28.38
C ASN A 77 7.88 -27.66 28.72
N GLN A 78 8.92 -26.86 28.45
CA GLN A 78 10.29 -27.19 28.87
C GLN A 78 10.44 -27.19 30.39
N GLN A 79 9.76 -26.27 31.10
CA GLN A 79 9.80 -26.22 32.57
C GLN A 79 9.06 -27.40 33.23
N ARG A 80 8.03 -27.96 32.58
CA ARG A 80 7.27 -29.12 33.11
C ARG A 80 7.90 -30.48 32.79
N ARG A 81 9.11 -30.52 32.21
CA ARG A 81 9.76 -31.76 31.74
C ARG A 81 10.82 -32.30 32.72
N TRP A 82 10.67 -32.03 34.01
CA TRP A 82 11.47 -32.56 35.11
C TRP A 82 10.56 -33.08 36.22
#